data_AF-A0A450SXW3-F1
#
_entry.id   AF-A0A450SXW3-F1
#
_cell.length_a   1.000
_cell.length_b   1.000
_cell.length_c   1.000
_cell.angle_alpha   90.00
_cell.angle_beta   90.00
_cell.angle_gamma   90.00
#
_symmetry.space_group_name_H-M   'P 1'
#
loop_
_entity.id
_entity.type
_entity.pdbx_description
1 polymer ?
#
loop_
_entity_poly.entity_id
_entity_poly.type
_entity_poly.pdbx_seq_one_letter_code
_entity_poly.pdbx_strand_id
1 'polypeptide(L)' 'MPEDLRATHEYNDEVLERVYIERRFRNDTERLEKLFALYSGMTAGGK' A
#
# COMPACT_ATOMS: atom_id res chain seq x y z
N MET A 1 6.06 -1.99 17.08
CA MET A 1 4.73 -2.62 17.09
C MET A 1 4.81 -3.93 17.86
N PRO A 2 3.80 -4.26 18.68
CA PRO A 2 3.55 -5.62 19.15
C PRO A 2 3.54 -6.62 17.98
N GLU A 3 3.93 -7.88 18.23
CA GLU A 3 4.14 -8.88 17.17
C GLU A 3 2.86 -9.25 16.41
N ASP A 4 1.75 -9.35 17.14
CA ASP A 4 0.40 -9.60 16.64
C ASP A 4 -0.08 -8.48 15.70
N LEU A 5 0.14 -7.23 16.10
CA LEU A 5 -0.20 -6.07 15.29
C LEU A 5 0.68 -6.01 14.04
N ARG A 6 1.98 -6.29 14.17
CA ARG A 6 2.90 -6.33 13.03
C ARG A 6 2.47 -7.37 11.98
N ALA A 7 2.15 -8.59 12.41
CA ALA A 7 1.70 -9.64 11.51
C ALA A 7 0.39 -9.27 10.78
N THR A 8 -0.53 -8.60 11.49
CA THR A 8 -1.78 -8.10 10.90
C THR A 8 -1.52 -7.05 9.82
N HIS A 9 -0.58 -6.12 10.06
CA HIS A 9 -0.21 -5.12 9.07
C HIS A 9 0.48 -5.74 7.84
N GLU A 10 1.38 -6.70 8.03
CA GLU A 10 2.03 -7.40 6.91
C GLU A 10 1.01 -8.14 6.02
N TYR A 11 0.01 -8.78 6.63
CA TYR A 11 -1.08 -9.42 5.88
C TYR A 11 -1.91 -8.41 5.08
N ASN A 12 -2.29 -7.30 5.72
CA ASN A 12 -3.06 -6.24 5.06
C ASN A 12 -2.27 -5.64 3.88
N ASP A 13 -0.98 -5.41 4.06
CA ASP A 13 -0.10 -4.91 3.00
C ASP A 13 -0.03 -5.90 1.83
N GLU A 14 0.13 -7.20 2.09
CA GLU A 14 0.14 -8.22 1.03
C GLU A 14 -1.16 -8.25 0.21
N VAL A 15 -2.31 -8.13 0.88
CA VAL A 15 -3.62 -8.09 0.22
C VAL A 15 -3.73 -6.86 -0.67
N LEU A 16 -3.37 -5.68 -0.15
CA LEU A 16 -3.42 -4.43 -0.91
C LEU A 16 -2.45 -4.44 -2.10
N GLU A 17 -1.22 -4.91 -1.89
CA GLU A 17 -0.18 -5.03 -2.92
C GLU A 17 -0.65 -5.92 -4.07
N ARG A 18 -1.30 -7.05 -3.75
CA ARG A 18 -1.86 -7.97 -4.76
C ARG A 18 -3.03 -7.36 -5.54
N VAL A 19 -3.94 -6.66 -4.86
CA VAL A 19 -5.14 -6.07 -5.49
C VAL A 19 -4.79 -4.88 -6.38
N TYR A 20 -3.88 -4.02 -5.94
CA TYR A 20 -3.61 -2.76 -6.64
C TYR A 20 -2.41 -2.81 -7.59
N ILE A 21 -1.45 -3.71 -7.38
CA ILE A 21 -0.13 -3.63 -8.02
C ILE A 21 0.34 -4.99 -8.57
N GLU A 22 -0.41 -6.07 -8.31
CA GLU A 22 -0.15 -7.45 -8.76
C GLU A 22 1.18 -8.06 -8.28
N ARG A 23 1.96 -7.32 -7.48
CA ARG A 23 3.22 -7.78 -6.90
C ARG A 23 3.50 -7.09 -5.57
N ARG A 24 4.39 -7.70 -4.77
CA ARG A 24 4.85 -7.08 -3.52
C ARG A 24 5.75 -5.86 -3.74
N PHE A 25 5.73 -4.93 -2.79
CA PHE A 25 6.70 -3.83 -2.76
C PHE A 25 8.10 -4.33 -2.41
N ARG A 26 9.12 -3.68 -2.99
CA ARG A 26 10.53 -3.97 -2.72
C ARG A 26 10.99 -3.32 -1.42
N ASN A 27 10.40 -2.19 -1.04
CA ASN A 27 10.71 -1.43 0.17
C ASN A 27 9.62 -0.40 0.49
N ASP A 28 9.75 0.25 1.66
CA ASP A 28 8.82 1.27 2.13
C ASP A 28 8.79 2.53 1.25
N THR A 29 9.86 2.86 0.53
CA THR A 29 9.89 3.98 -0.41
C THR A 29 8.96 3.72 -1.59
N GLU A 30 9.08 2.55 -2.24
CA GLU A 30 8.22 2.17 -3.36
C GLU A 30 6.75 2.11 -2.92
N ARG A 31 6.51 1.61 -1.71
CA ARG A 31 5.19 1.57 -1.09
C ARG A 31 4.58 2.96 -0.99
N LEU A 32 5.29 3.90 -0.37
CA LEU A 32 4.80 5.26 -0.18
C LEU A 32 4.57 5.98 -1.52
N GLU A 33 5.50 5.87 -2.47
CA GLU A 33 5.37 6.50 -3.79
C GLU A 33 4.12 6.03 -4.53
N LYS A 34 3.84 4.71 -4.53
CA LYS A 34 2.68 4.15 -5.21
C LYS A 34 1.36 4.52 -4.54
N LEU A 35 1.31 4.46 -3.20
CA LEU A 35 0.12 4.87 -2.45
C LEU A 35 -0.20 6.35 -2.66
N PHE A 36 0.81 7.23 -2.65
CA PHE A 36 0.62 8.65 -2.93
C PHE A 36 0.16 8.92 -4.37
N ALA A 37 0.70 8.18 -5.35
CA ALA A 37 0.27 8.30 -6.75
C ALA A 37 -1.20 7.91 -6.93
N LEU A 38 -1.64 6.80 -6.33
CA LEU A 38 -3.04 6.36 -6.33
C LEU A 38 -3.95 7.41 -5.68
N TYR A 39 -3.59 7.88 -4.49
CA TYR A 39 -4.35 8.91 -3.77
C TYR A 39 -4.46 10.21 -4.57
N SER A 40 -3.36 10.67 -5.18
CA SER A 40 -3.34 11.89 -6.00
C SER A 40 -4.21 11.74 -7.24
N GLY A 41 -4.18 10.57 -7.90
CA GLY A 41 -5.05 10.28 -9.04
C GLY A 41 -6.54 10.28 -8.69
N MET A 42 -6.90 9.68 -7.55
CA MET A 42 -8.29 9.65 -7.07
C MET A 42 -8.81 11.04 -6.69
N THR A 43 -7.98 11.85 -6.03
CA THR A 43 -8.35 13.21 -5.59
C THR A 43 -8.35 14.24 -6.72
N ALA A 44 -7.46 14.10 -7.71
CA ALA A 44 -7.43 14.98 -8.88
C ALA A 44 -8.64 14.79 -9.82
N GLY A 45 -9.23 13.59 -9.86
CA GLY A 45 -10.45 13.30 -10.61
C GLY A 45 -11.75 13.67 -9.89
N GLY A 46 -11.67 14.12 -8.63
CA GLY A 46 -12.81 14.58 -7.82
C GLY A 46 -13.10 16.06 -8.01
N LYS A 47 -13.38 16.49 -9.25
CA LYS A 47 -13.92 17.82 -9.57
C LYS A 47 -15.09 17.72 -10.53
#